data_AF-A0A855SIC7-F1
#
_entry.id   AF-A0A855SIC7-F1
#
_cell.length_a   1.000
_cell.length_b   1.000
_cell.length_c   1.000
_cell.angle_alpha   90.00
_cell.angle_beta   90.00
_cell.angle_gamma   90.00
#
_symmetry.space_group_name_H-M   'P 1'
#
loop_
_entity.id
_entity.type
_entity.pdbx_description
1 polymer ?
#
loop_
_entity_poly.entity_id
_entity_poly.type
_entity_poly.pdbx_seq_one_letter_code
_entity_poly.pdbx_strand_id
1 'polypeptide(L)'
;MFFNIEMTAAVVFFLAMLTRTCFLKSTWQQLMTVALQVISVWCLIHLFLSHVYPEFLFAKNVISVCFSMVFILAGLKDRYESDVYLSHQPSSAAK
;
A
#
# COMPACT_ATOMS: atom_id res chain seq x y z
N MET A 1 4.52 10.13 -25.91
CA MET A 1 5.51 9.08 -25.58
C MET A 1 5.89 9.12 -24.10
N PHE A 2 6.15 10.29 -23.49
CA PHE A 2 6.43 10.44 -22.06
C PHE A 2 5.33 9.94 -21.11
N PHE A 3 4.05 10.16 -21.44
CA PHE A 3 2.93 9.71 -20.59
C PHE A 3 2.88 8.19 -20.37
N ASN A 4 3.11 7.40 -21.43
CA ASN A 4 3.18 5.93 -21.29
C ASN A 4 4.34 5.51 -20.38
N ILE A 5 5.43 6.29 -20.35
CA ILE A 5 6.59 6.03 -19.48
C ILE A 5 6.24 6.35 -18.03
N GLU A 6 5.57 7.48 -17.76
CA GLU A 6 5.13 7.86 -16.40
C GLU A 6 4.12 6.88 -15.83
N MET A 7 3.11 6.49 -16.61
CA MET A 7 2.12 5.50 -16.19
C MET A 7 2.76 4.13 -15.97
N THR A 8 3.64 3.68 -16.87
CA THR A 8 4.36 2.41 -16.71
C THR A 8 5.29 2.44 -15.49
N ALA A 9 6.00 3.55 -15.24
CA ALA A 9 6.86 3.71 -14.08
C ALA A 9 6.05 3.67 -12.77
N ALA A 10 4.88 4.32 -12.72
CA ALA A 10 3.98 4.28 -11.57
C ALA A 10 3.45 2.87 -11.30
N VAL A 11 3.08 2.12 -12.35
CA VAL A 11 2.66 0.71 -12.25
C VAL A 11 3.80 -0.17 -11.74
N VAL A 12 5.00 -0.05 -12.31
CA VAL A 12 6.17 -0.85 -11.89
C VAL A 12 6.55 -0.54 -10.44
N PHE A 13 6.53 0.74 -10.04
CA PHE A 13 6.77 1.15 -8.66
C PHE A 13 5.75 0.55 -7.70
N PHE A 14 4.46 0.61 -8.06
CA PHE A 14 3.38 0.01 -7.27
C PHE A 14 3.54 -1.51 -7.12
N LEU A 15 3.86 -2.22 -8.19
CA LEU A 15 4.13 -3.66 -8.17
C LEU A 15 5.35 -3.99 -7.29
N ALA A 16 6.43 -3.22 -7.39
CA ALA A 16 7.61 -3.40 -6.55
C ALA A 16 7.29 -3.22 -5.05
N MET A 17 6.39 -2.28 -4.72
CA MET A 17 5.91 -2.06 -3.36
C MET A 17 5.07 -3.23 -2.84
N LEU A 18 4.20 -3.81 -3.68
CA LEU A 18 3.44 -5.02 -3.31
C LEU A 18 4.36 -6.18 -2.94
N THR A 19 5.37 -6.48 -3.75
CA THR A 19 6.32 -7.58 -3.50
C THR A 19 7.10 -7.40 -2.19
N ARG A 20 7.37 -6.15 -1.78
CA ARG A 20 8.10 -5.83 -0.53
C ARG A 20 7.26 -5.88 0.75
N THR A 21 5.96 -6.13 0.62
CA THR A 21 5.00 -6.23 1.73
C THR A 21 5.00 -7.62 2.38
N CYS A 22 5.42 -8.65 1.64
CA CYS A 22 5.39 -10.05 2.09
C CYS A 22 6.50 -10.45 3.09
N PHE A 23 7.36 -9.50 3.51
CA PHE A 23 8.46 -9.79 4.43
C PHE A 23 8.11 -9.32 5.84
N LEU A 24 8.27 -10.21 6.82
CA LEU A 24 8.19 -9.90 8.25
C LEU A 24 9.16 -8.74 8.55
N LYS A 25 8.63 -7.56 8.82
CA LYS A 25 9.39 -6.32 8.97
C LYS A 25 9.05 -5.64 10.29
N SER A 26 9.96 -4.82 10.77
CA SER A 26 9.72 -3.92 11.91
C SER A 26 8.45 -3.09 11.66
N THR A 27 7.67 -2.83 12.71
CA THR A 27 6.42 -2.04 12.68
C THR A 27 6.59 -0.73 11.92
N TRP A 28 7.74 -0.07 12.08
CA TRP A 28 8.07 1.17 11.38
C TRP A 28 8.22 1.00 9.88
N GLN A 29 8.88 -0.08 9.43
CA GLN A 29 9.04 -0.39 8.02
C GLN A 29 7.72 -0.79 7.37
N GLN A 30 6.85 -1.48 8.11
CA GLN A 30 5.52 -1.84 7.66
C GLN A 30 4.63 -0.60 7.48
N LEU A 31 4.65 0.32 8.46
CA LEU A 31 3.96 1.62 8.35
C LEU A 31 4.45 2.42 7.15
N MET A 32 5.76 2.51 6.94
CA MET A 32 6.34 3.19 5.78
C MET A 32 5.94 2.52 4.46
N THR A 33 5.89 1.18 4.43
CA THR A 33 5.47 0.43 3.24
C THR A 33 4.01 0.73 2.89
N VAL A 34 3.11 0.72 3.87
CA VAL A 34 1.69 1.05 3.69
C VAL A 34 1.53 2.51 3.25
N ALA A 35 2.26 3.44 3.87
CA ALA A 35 2.22 4.86 3.48
C ALA A 35 2.66 5.06 2.02
N LEU A 36 3.77 4.43 1.60
CA LEU A 36 4.20 4.47 0.20
C LEU A 36 3.19 3.83 -0.75
N GLN A 37 2.53 2.73 -0.36
CA GLN A 37 1.48 2.11 -1.17
C GLN A 37 0.28 3.04 -1.38
N VAL A 38 -0.16 3.70 -0.31
CA VAL A 38 -1.25 4.69 -0.37
C VAL A 38 -0.90 5.84 -1.32
N ILE A 39 0.31 6.41 -1.20
CA ILE A 39 0.79 7.48 -2.07
C ILE A 39 0.89 6.99 -3.52
N SER A 40 1.42 5.79 -3.72
CA SER A 40 1.55 5.18 -5.05
C SER A 40 0.20 5.01 -5.72
N VAL A 41 -0.81 4.53 -5.00
CA VAL A 41 -2.19 4.34 -5.49
C VAL A 41 -2.82 5.67 -5.85
N TRP A 42 -2.68 6.68 -5.01
CA TRP A 42 -3.16 8.03 -5.32
C TRP A 42 -2.54 8.60 -6.59
N CYS A 43 -1.24 8.40 -6.78
CA CYS A 43 -0.54 8.85 -7.99
C CYS A 43 -1.05 8.11 -9.23
N LEU A 44 -1.21 6.79 -9.14
CA LEU A 44 -1.71 5.95 -10.23
C LEU A 44 -3.14 6.34 -10.64
N ILE A 45 -4.03 6.50 -9.65
CA ILE A 45 -5.41 6.92 -9.86
C ILE A 45 -5.45 8.34 -10.45
N HIS A 46 -4.61 9.25 -9.96
CA HIS A 46 -4.50 10.60 -10.50
C HIS A 46 -4.11 10.59 -11.99
N LEU A 47 -3.05 9.86 -12.34
CA LEU A 47 -2.58 9.75 -13.72
C LEU A 47 -3.61 9.06 -14.62
N PHE A 48 -4.25 8.00 -14.13
CA PHE A 48 -5.25 7.25 -14.90
C PHE A 48 -6.52 8.07 -15.16
N LEU A 49 -7.05 8.73 -14.14
CA LEU A 49 -8.24 9.59 -14.30
C LEU A 49 -7.95 10.83 -15.13
N SER A 50 -6.80 11.49 -14.92
CA SER A 50 -6.49 12.72 -15.65
C SER A 50 -6.33 12.50 -17.16
N HIS A 51 -5.95 11.29 -17.58
CA HIS A 51 -5.57 11.02 -18.96
C HIS A 51 -6.43 10.00 -19.69
N VAL A 52 -6.97 8.99 -19.01
CA VAL A 52 -7.79 7.94 -19.63
C VAL A 52 -9.27 8.24 -19.46
N TYR A 53 -9.68 8.73 -18.29
CA TYR A 53 -11.08 8.93 -17.93
C TYR A 53 -11.32 10.27 -17.21
N PRO A 54 -11.10 11.41 -17.89
CA PRO A 54 -11.20 12.74 -17.27
C PRO A 54 -12.60 13.06 -16.74
N GLU A 55 -13.63 12.42 -17.29
CA GLU A 55 -15.02 12.58 -16.84
C GLU A 55 -15.23 12.16 -15.37
N PHE A 56 -14.37 11.28 -14.85
CA PHE A 56 -14.43 10.79 -13.48
C PHE A 56 -13.51 11.55 -12.52
N LEU A 57 -12.88 12.65 -12.94
CA LEU A 57 -12.01 13.48 -12.08
C LEU A 57 -12.73 14.00 -10.84
N PHE A 58 -14.03 14.27 -10.93
CA PHE A 58 -14.87 14.64 -9.79
C PHE A 58 -14.86 13.57 -8.67
N ALA A 59 -14.88 12.29 -9.05
CA ALA A 59 -14.87 11.16 -8.13
C ALA A 59 -13.46 10.72 -7.72
N LYS A 60 -12.39 11.39 -8.22
CA LYS A 60 -10.98 11.01 -7.99
C LYS A 60 -10.69 10.74 -6.53
N ASN A 61 -11.05 11.66 -5.65
CA ASN A 61 -10.75 11.53 -4.23
C ASN A 61 -11.48 10.35 -3.58
N VAL A 62 -12.72 10.08 -3.97
CA VAL A 62 -13.50 8.95 -3.45
C VAL A 62 -12.87 7.63 -3.88
N ILE A 63 -12.57 7.49 -5.18
CA ILE A 63 -11.92 6.29 -5.74
C ILE A 63 -10.56 6.08 -5.05
N SER A 64 -9.76 7.13 -4.97
CA SER A 64 -8.48 7.15 -4.29
C SER A 64 -8.57 6.67 -2.84
N VAL A 65 -9.52 7.18 -2.05
CA VAL A 65 -9.73 6.74 -0.65
C VAL A 65 -10.15 5.28 -0.56
N CYS A 66 -11.09 4.83 -1.42
CA CYS A 66 -11.55 3.45 -1.44
C CYS A 66 -10.39 2.46 -1.70
N PHE A 67 -9.55 2.73 -2.69
CA PHE A 67 -8.41 1.87 -2.99
C PHE A 67 -7.33 1.95 -1.90
N SER A 68 -7.05 3.13 -1.35
CA SER A 68 -6.10 3.29 -0.23
C SER A 68 -6.52 2.52 1.01
N MET A 69 -7.83 2.46 1.30
CA MET A 69 -8.37 1.73 2.45
C MET A 69 -8.00 0.25 2.45
N VAL A 70 -7.90 -0.38 1.27
CA VAL A 70 -7.50 -1.79 1.14
C VAL A 70 -6.10 -2.03 1.71
N PHE A 71 -5.15 -1.12 1.44
CA PHE A 71 -3.77 -1.22 1.94
C PHE A 71 -3.67 -0.94 3.43
N ILE A 72 -4.47 0.01 3.93
CA ILE A 72 -4.54 0.31 5.36
C ILE A 72 -5.10 -0.89 6.12
N LEU A 73 -6.18 -1.50 5.63
CA LEU A 73 -6.79 -2.69 6.23
C LEU A 73 -5.85 -3.90 6.18
N ALA A 74 -5.15 -4.11 5.06
CA ALA A 74 -4.14 -5.16 4.93
C ALA A 74 -3.00 -4.96 5.95
N GLY A 75 -2.48 -3.73 6.06
CA GLY A 75 -1.44 -3.40 7.05
C GLY A 75 -1.91 -3.56 8.50
N LEU A 76 -3.16 -3.20 8.81
CA LEU A 76 -3.77 -3.41 10.13
C LEU A 76 -3.91 -4.89 10.45
N LYS A 77 -4.36 -5.71 9.49
CA LYS A 77 -4.49 -7.16 9.65
C LYS A 77 -3.14 -7.81 9.94
N ASP A 78 -2.13 -7.53 9.13
CA ASP A 78 -0.79 -8.08 9.33
C ASP A 78 -0.21 -7.70 10.70
N ARG A 79 -0.48 -6.47 11.17
CA ARG A 79 -0.03 -6.02 12.49
C ARG A 79 -0.75 -6.78 13.61
N TYR A 80 -2.06 -6.97 13.49
CA TYR A 80 -2.85 -7.72 14.46
C TYR A 80 -2.40 -9.18 14.55
N GLU A 81 -2.16 -9.83 13.40
CA GLU A 81 -1.61 -11.19 13.36
C GLU A 81 -0.21 -11.23 14.00
N SER A 82 0.67 -10.26 13.72
CA SER A 82 1.99 -10.18 14.35
C SER A 82 1.95 -9.99 15.87
N ASP A 83 1.03 -9.19 16.40
CA ASP A 83 0.84 -9.00 17.85
C ASP A 83 0.30 -10.27 18.54
N VAL A 84 -0.57 -11.02 17.84
CA VAL A 84 -1.06 -12.33 18.32
C VAL A 84 0.09 -13.35 18.39
N TYR A 85 0.97 -13.38 17.38
CA TYR A 85 2.15 -14.26 17.40
C TYR A 85 3.13 -13.91 18.53
N LEU A 86 3.35 -12.62 18.80
CA LEU A 86 4.22 -12.16 19.91
C LEU A 86 3.63 -12.49 21.28
N SER A 87 2.32 -12.37 21.46
CA SER A 87 1.65 -12.68 22.72
C SER A 87 1.50 -14.17 23.01
N HIS A 88 1.57 -15.02 21.98
CA HIS A 88 1.55 -16.49 22.11
C HIS A 88 2.95 -17.11 22.18
N GLN A 89 4.03 -16.33 22.15
CA GLN A 89 5.36 -16.86 22.38
C GLN A 89 5.47 -17.25 23.87
N PRO A 90 5.55 -18.55 24.21
CA PRO A 90 5.69 -18.94 25.60
C PRO A 90 7.00 -18.36 26.11
N SER A 91 6.95 -17.71 27.27
CA SER A 91 8.10 -17.24 28.03
C SER A 91 9.01 -18.44 28.34
N SER A 92 9.89 -18.77 27.39
CA SER A 92 10.97 -19.75 27.53
C SER A 92 12.29 -19.00 27.75
N ALA A 93 12.25 -17.92 28.51
CA ALA A 93 13.43 -17.24 29.04
C ALA A 93 13.33 -17.20 30.57
N ALA A 94 13.10 -18.38 31.17
CA ALA A 94 13.42 -18.66 32.55
C ALA A 94 14.41 -19.83 32.56
N LYS A 95 15.70 -19.52 32.37
CA LYS A 95 16.84 -20.19 32.98
C LYS A 95 18.14 -19.48 32.63
#